data_AF-A0A9N8E1X0-F1
#
_entry.id   AF-A0A9N8E1X0-F1
#
_cell.length_a   1.000
_cell.length_b   1.000
_cell.length_c   1.000
_cell.angle_alpha   90.00
_cell.angle_beta   90.00
_cell.angle_gamma   90.00
#
_symmetry.space_group_name_H-M   'P 1'
#
loop_
_entity.id
_entity.type
_entity.pdbx_description
1 polymer ?
#
loop_
_entity_poly.entity_id
_entity_poly.type
_entity_poly.pdbx_seq_one_letter_code
_entity_poly.pdbx_strand_id
1 'polypeptide(L)'
;MAMVVGQRVRITRPPKGRGEWTDQEATVLTLIPVAKEILDYKIRVDKDESEEVLSAACLEPSSFDEEKEEGMFSCLVVNGSMYCLDHRLEVCGECGVDHRSTNLPDEIDEKLYDNGSDAVNKLIDDLNRIGVAGRIAPSKRSKAKYNCPANTAVFQPNVNGKLLPSEVPDNDFDPRQGNPWPDSVPTEKFLRVHSDFPNTTIPEEFKLPVRRLRETICVAGHRWQHFFTQERGKKTPMVRLLLQDGAQSQVLTLDLVLPIQSLVLQSGMVVPIFVVRYAHVMASNMQSAVAVMSTMVRNTPMGEIPAEVDEIVLFANLLKENGKRLAPAFVRSVEQHKKLLKVSFFTSISEEMQQAYCDSLKSYCFRCGTSDVKTQKCARCQKATYCSRQCQRFHWKYHKRNGCQAS
;
A
#
# COMPACT_ATOMS: atom_id res chain seq x y z
N MET A 1 -35.48 -16.94 11.93
CA MET A 1 -34.19 -16.21 11.89
C MET A 1 -33.87 -15.99 10.42
N ALA A 2 -33.45 -14.79 9.99
CA ALA A 2 -33.13 -14.56 8.58
C ALA A 2 -31.80 -15.26 8.24
N MET A 3 -31.76 -16.04 7.16
CA MET A 3 -30.52 -16.65 6.68
C MET A 3 -29.75 -15.64 5.83
N VAL A 4 -28.42 -15.76 5.81
CA VAL A 4 -27.55 -14.90 4.99
C VAL A 4 -27.08 -15.62 3.72
N VAL A 5 -26.72 -14.86 2.68
CA VAL A 5 -26.09 -15.42 1.47
C VAL A 5 -24.76 -16.08 1.87
N GLY A 6 -24.51 -17.28 1.35
CA GLY A 6 -23.39 -18.15 1.70
C GLY A 6 -23.63 -19.06 2.92
N GLN A 7 -24.75 -18.92 3.63
CA GLN A 7 -25.06 -19.80 4.77
C GLN A 7 -25.45 -21.22 4.31
N ARG A 8 -24.87 -22.25 4.95
CA ARG A 8 -25.33 -23.64 4.81
C ARG A 8 -26.59 -23.88 5.64
N VAL A 9 -27.56 -24.56 5.04
CA VAL A 9 -28.88 -24.86 5.59
C VAL A 9 -29.27 -26.30 5.29
N ARG A 10 -30.06 -26.90 6.17
CA ARG A 10 -30.66 -28.22 5.99
C ARG A 10 -32.08 -28.09 5.44
N ILE A 11 -32.43 -28.85 4.41
CA ILE A 11 -33.77 -28.88 3.82
C ILE A 11 -34.67 -29.79 4.66
N THR A 12 -35.58 -29.21 5.44
CA THR A 12 -36.52 -29.97 6.29
C THR A 12 -37.83 -30.31 5.59
N ARG A 13 -38.20 -29.54 4.55
CA ARG A 13 -39.41 -29.78 3.74
C ARG A 13 -39.12 -29.54 2.27
N PRO A 14 -38.77 -30.58 1.49
CA PRO A 14 -38.40 -30.39 0.09
C PRO A 14 -39.62 -30.12 -0.82
N PRO A 15 -39.39 -29.67 -2.07
CA PRO A 15 -40.44 -29.50 -3.08
C PRO A 15 -41.23 -30.79 -3.34
N LYS A 16 -42.46 -30.63 -3.85
CA LYS A 16 -43.29 -31.75 -4.26
C LYS A 16 -42.59 -32.53 -5.39
N GLY A 17 -42.27 -33.80 -5.13
CA GLY A 17 -41.53 -34.66 -6.06
C GLY A 17 -40.01 -34.70 -5.83
N ARG A 18 -39.50 -33.98 -4.83
CA ARG A 18 -38.09 -33.98 -4.38
C ARG A 18 -37.91 -34.61 -2.99
N GLY A 19 -38.64 -35.68 -2.70
CA GLY A 19 -38.62 -36.33 -1.37
C GLY A 19 -37.21 -36.77 -0.93
N GLU A 20 -36.34 -37.07 -1.89
CA GLU A 20 -34.94 -37.41 -1.71
C GLU A 20 -34.08 -36.28 -1.14
N TRP A 21 -34.52 -35.02 -1.20
CA TRP A 21 -33.82 -33.85 -0.63
C TRP A 21 -34.07 -33.62 0.86
N THR A 22 -34.94 -34.41 1.51
CA THR A 22 -35.13 -34.30 2.97
C THR A 22 -33.81 -34.54 3.69
N ASP A 23 -33.48 -33.65 4.63
CA ASP A 23 -32.22 -33.61 5.39
C ASP A 23 -30.94 -33.39 4.55
N GLN A 24 -31.05 -33.08 3.25
CA GLN A 24 -29.88 -32.66 2.47
C GLN A 24 -29.44 -31.24 2.83
N GLU A 25 -28.13 -31.02 2.69
CA GLU A 25 -27.50 -29.71 2.87
C GLU A 25 -27.57 -28.89 1.58
N ALA A 26 -27.70 -27.58 1.75
CA ALA A 26 -27.78 -26.63 0.68
C ALA A 26 -27.18 -25.28 1.09
N THR A 27 -26.70 -24.53 0.10
CA THR A 27 -26.10 -23.20 0.28
C THR A 27 -27.05 -22.10 -0.19
N VAL A 28 -27.31 -21.09 0.65
CA VAL A 28 -28.16 -19.94 0.30
C VAL A 28 -27.45 -19.02 -0.71
N LEU A 29 -27.98 -18.95 -1.94
CA LEU A 29 -27.43 -18.13 -3.02
C LEU A 29 -27.97 -16.70 -3.05
N THR A 30 -29.26 -16.51 -2.78
CA THR A 30 -29.93 -15.20 -2.91
C THR A 30 -31.18 -15.11 -2.04
N LEU A 31 -31.42 -13.93 -1.49
CA LEU A 31 -32.60 -13.60 -0.70
C LEU A 31 -33.72 -13.07 -1.62
N ILE A 32 -34.90 -13.68 -1.60
CA ILE A 32 -36.03 -13.28 -2.46
C ILE A 32 -37.09 -12.55 -1.59
N PRO A 33 -37.29 -11.23 -1.81
CA PRO A 33 -38.28 -10.47 -1.05
C PRO A 33 -39.70 -10.74 -1.57
N VAL A 34 -40.59 -11.10 -0.65
CA VAL A 34 -42.02 -11.31 -0.90
C VAL A 34 -42.80 -10.32 -0.04
N ALA A 35 -43.56 -9.42 -0.69
CA ALA A 35 -44.50 -8.50 -0.03
C ALA A 35 -43.93 -7.67 1.16
N LYS A 36 -42.66 -7.23 1.07
CA LYS A 36 -41.86 -6.44 2.04
C LYS A 36 -41.11 -7.24 3.13
N GLU A 37 -41.20 -8.56 3.15
CA GLU A 37 -40.37 -9.42 4.01
C GLU A 37 -39.55 -10.41 3.16
N ILE A 38 -38.46 -10.94 3.69
CA ILE A 38 -37.67 -11.98 3.02
C ILE A 38 -38.22 -13.32 3.50
N LEU A 39 -39.08 -13.93 2.67
CA LEU A 39 -39.73 -15.20 2.99
C LEU A 39 -39.18 -16.37 2.18
N ASP A 40 -38.57 -16.11 1.01
CA ASP A 40 -38.04 -17.15 0.14
C ASP A 40 -36.53 -16.98 -0.11
N TYR A 41 -35.85 -18.10 -0.33
CA TYR A 41 -34.41 -18.21 -0.51
C TYR A 41 -34.15 -19.03 -1.77
N LYS A 42 -33.32 -18.49 -2.67
CA LYS A 42 -32.73 -19.31 -3.73
C LYS A 42 -31.56 -20.08 -3.10
N ILE A 43 -31.61 -21.40 -3.16
CA ILE A 43 -30.57 -22.30 -2.63
C ILE A 43 -29.91 -23.09 -3.75
N ARG A 44 -28.74 -23.65 -3.49
CA ARG A 44 -28.13 -24.74 -4.26
C ARG A 44 -28.03 -25.97 -3.38
N VAL A 45 -28.52 -27.12 -3.82
CA VAL A 45 -28.41 -28.39 -3.09
C VAL A 45 -27.01 -28.98 -3.32
N ASP A 46 -26.30 -29.29 -2.24
CA ASP A 46 -24.86 -29.57 -2.33
C ASP A 46 -24.55 -30.95 -3.00
N LYS A 47 -25.54 -31.86 -3.05
CA LYS A 47 -25.39 -33.21 -3.59
C LYS A 47 -25.50 -33.31 -5.12
N ASP A 48 -26.36 -32.51 -5.74
CA ASP A 48 -26.68 -32.57 -7.17
C ASP A 48 -26.54 -31.22 -7.90
N GLU A 49 -25.98 -30.21 -7.20
CA GLU A 49 -25.80 -28.82 -7.62
C GLU A 49 -27.08 -28.11 -8.11
N SER A 50 -28.25 -28.69 -7.90
CA SER A 50 -29.50 -28.13 -8.38
C SER A 50 -29.87 -26.85 -7.62
N GLU A 51 -30.44 -25.89 -8.34
CA GLU A 51 -30.88 -24.61 -7.75
C GLU A 51 -32.40 -24.54 -7.67
N GLU A 52 -32.93 -24.23 -6.50
CA GLU A 52 -34.38 -24.11 -6.25
C GLU A 52 -34.70 -22.92 -5.34
N VAL A 53 -35.98 -22.53 -5.34
CA VAL A 53 -36.50 -21.48 -4.44
C VAL A 53 -37.35 -22.12 -3.34
N LEU A 54 -36.87 -22.05 -2.10
CA LEU A 54 -37.56 -22.56 -0.91
C LEU A 54 -37.93 -21.44 0.06
N SER A 55 -39.08 -21.59 0.70
CA SER A 55 -39.47 -20.68 1.78
C SER A 55 -38.62 -20.90 3.04
N ALA A 56 -38.49 -19.85 3.85
CA ALA A 56 -37.79 -19.85 5.14
C ALA A 56 -38.16 -21.04 6.04
N ALA A 57 -39.42 -21.49 5.94
CA ALA A 57 -39.98 -22.55 6.77
C ALA A 57 -39.63 -23.97 6.27
N CYS A 58 -39.03 -24.10 5.09
CA CYS A 58 -38.53 -25.36 4.53
C CYS A 58 -37.05 -25.62 4.86
N LEU A 59 -36.41 -24.68 5.55
CA LEU A 59 -34.98 -24.61 5.79
C LEU A 59 -34.72 -24.44 7.29
N GLU A 60 -33.72 -25.15 7.80
CA GLU A 60 -33.15 -24.90 9.13
C GLU A 60 -31.66 -24.56 9.00
N PRO A 61 -31.11 -23.64 9.82
CA PRO A 61 -29.67 -23.50 9.94
C PRO A 61 -29.05 -24.85 10.32
N SER A 62 -28.06 -25.33 9.57
CA SER A 62 -27.35 -26.56 9.94
C SER A 62 -26.54 -26.29 11.22
N SER A 63 -26.92 -26.91 12.33
CA SER A 63 -26.20 -26.81 13.61
C SER A 63 -25.10 -27.85 13.66
N PHE A 64 -23.97 -27.56 13.02
CA PHE A 64 -22.77 -28.37 13.17
C PHE A 64 -21.98 -27.91 14.40
N ASP A 65 -21.61 -28.86 15.25
CA ASP A 65 -20.43 -28.71 16.10
C ASP A 65 -19.21 -28.59 15.16
N GLU A 66 -18.37 -27.59 15.38
CA GLU A 66 -17.17 -27.33 14.57
C GLU A 66 -16.09 -28.39 14.84
N GLU A 67 -16.29 -29.61 14.33
CA GLU A 67 -15.14 -30.43 13.94
C GLU A 67 -14.35 -29.64 12.89
N LYS A 68 -13.08 -29.39 13.20
CA LYS A 68 -12.20 -28.52 12.43
C LYS A 68 -11.82 -29.14 11.08
N GLU A 69 -12.72 -29.06 10.10
CA GLU A 69 -12.29 -29.02 8.71
C GLU A 69 -11.85 -27.59 8.36
N GLU A 70 -10.57 -27.46 8.04
CA GLU A 70 -9.97 -26.17 7.69
C GLU A 70 -10.45 -25.70 6.31
N GLY A 71 -11.44 -24.79 6.32
CA GLY A 71 -11.59 -23.77 5.29
C GLY A 71 -12.83 -23.88 4.41
N MET A 72 -13.67 -22.84 4.48
CA MET A 72 -14.46 -22.38 3.33
C MET A 72 -14.72 -20.86 3.39
N PHE A 73 -13.66 -20.09 3.17
CA PHE A 73 -13.79 -18.78 2.53
C PHE A 73 -13.53 -18.98 1.03
N SER A 74 -14.27 -18.27 0.15
CA SER A 74 -14.12 -18.36 -1.31
C SER A 74 -12.85 -17.65 -1.79
N CYS A 75 -11.70 -18.22 -1.43
CA CYS A 75 -10.36 -17.70 -1.72
C CYS A 75 -9.68 -18.52 -2.82
N LEU A 76 -9.13 -17.84 -3.82
CA LEU A 76 -8.21 -18.45 -4.79
C LEU A 76 -6.78 -18.26 -4.28
N VAL A 77 -6.02 -19.34 -4.08
CA VAL A 77 -4.58 -19.23 -3.76
C VAL A 77 -3.78 -19.24 -5.06
N VAL A 78 -2.97 -18.21 -5.30
CA VAL A 78 -1.98 -18.16 -6.38
C VAL A 78 -0.63 -17.78 -5.77
N ASN A 79 0.40 -18.59 -6.00
CA ASN A 79 1.76 -18.38 -5.46
C ASN A 79 1.80 -18.12 -3.93
N GLY A 80 0.96 -18.82 -3.16
CA GLY A 80 0.87 -18.66 -1.70
C GLY A 80 0.10 -17.42 -1.22
N SER A 81 -0.52 -16.65 -2.12
CA SER A 81 -1.38 -15.52 -1.77
C SER A 81 -2.85 -15.82 -2.07
N MET A 82 -3.74 -15.64 -1.08
CA MET A 82 -5.19 -15.68 -1.25
C MET A 82 -5.75 -14.41 -1.86
N TYR A 83 -6.67 -14.60 -2.81
CA TYR A 83 -7.48 -13.58 -3.48
C TYR A 83 -8.96 -13.90 -3.28
N CYS A 84 -9.80 -12.88 -3.07
CA CYS A 84 -11.26 -13.05 -3.13
C CYS A 84 -11.67 -13.57 -4.51
N LEU A 85 -12.37 -14.71 -4.62
CA LEU A 85 -12.76 -15.30 -5.91
C LEU A 85 -13.67 -14.39 -6.75
N ASP A 86 -14.63 -13.74 -6.08
CA ASP A 86 -15.67 -12.92 -6.73
C ASP A 86 -15.10 -11.61 -7.30
N HIS A 87 -14.16 -10.99 -6.58
CA HIS A 87 -13.66 -9.64 -6.89
C HIS A 87 -12.19 -9.60 -7.35
N ARG A 88 -11.44 -10.71 -7.18
CA ARG A 88 -10.06 -10.93 -7.63
C ARG A 88 -9.05 -9.90 -7.08
N LEU A 89 -9.24 -9.52 -5.82
CA LEU A 89 -8.39 -8.59 -5.07
C LEU A 89 -7.97 -9.19 -3.72
N GLU A 90 -6.79 -8.83 -3.25
CA GLU A 90 -6.25 -9.21 -1.92
C GLU A 90 -6.90 -8.37 -0.80
N VAL A 91 -7.24 -7.12 -1.09
CA VAL A 91 -8.03 -6.25 -0.22
C VAL A 91 -9.30 -5.89 -0.99
N CYS A 92 -10.42 -6.50 -0.62
CA CYS A 92 -11.68 -6.28 -1.32
C CYS A 92 -12.53 -5.25 -0.58
N GLY A 93 -12.60 -4.03 -1.12
CA GLY A 93 -13.41 -2.95 -0.57
C GLY A 93 -14.92 -3.17 -0.63
N GLU A 94 -15.40 -4.17 -1.38
CA GLU A 94 -16.83 -4.50 -1.49
C GLU A 94 -17.29 -5.55 -0.48
N CYS A 95 -16.48 -6.58 -0.16
CA CYS A 95 -16.78 -7.49 0.95
C CYS A 95 -16.22 -7.02 2.31
N GLY A 96 -15.30 -6.06 2.32
CA GLY A 96 -14.72 -5.47 3.53
C GLY A 96 -13.65 -6.32 4.22
N VAL A 97 -13.17 -7.38 3.57
CA VAL A 97 -12.17 -8.32 4.11
C VAL A 97 -10.78 -8.02 3.52
N ASP A 98 -9.77 -8.06 4.37
CA ASP A 98 -8.35 -8.00 4.02
C ASP A 98 -7.79 -9.43 4.02
N HIS A 99 -7.63 -10.03 2.84
CA HIS A 99 -7.15 -11.41 2.69
C HIS A 99 -5.62 -11.52 2.84
N ARG A 100 -4.91 -10.40 3.06
CA ARG A 100 -3.44 -10.43 3.28
C ARG A 100 -3.07 -10.99 4.65
N SER A 101 -3.95 -10.90 5.66
CA SER A 101 -3.69 -11.47 7.00
C SER A 101 -3.58 -12.99 6.99
N THR A 102 -4.09 -13.66 5.96
CA THR A 102 -3.96 -15.11 5.74
C THR A 102 -2.83 -15.47 4.76
N ASN A 103 -2.06 -14.49 4.29
CA ASN A 103 -0.95 -14.67 3.35
C ASN A 103 0.42 -14.55 4.06
N LEU A 104 0.50 -15.06 5.30
CA LEU A 104 1.75 -15.17 6.06
C LEU A 104 2.28 -16.61 5.93
N PRO A 105 3.32 -16.86 5.11
CA PRO A 105 3.93 -18.17 4.97
C PRO A 105 5.12 -18.29 5.94
N ASP A 106 4.84 -18.25 7.24
CA ASP A 106 5.70 -18.99 8.16
C ASP A 106 5.35 -20.48 7.95
N GLU A 107 6.35 -21.33 7.76
CA GLU A 107 6.26 -22.78 7.47
C GLU A 107 5.93 -23.21 6.01
N ILE A 108 6.91 -23.08 5.10
CA ILE A 108 7.12 -24.08 4.02
C ILE A 108 8.59 -24.54 4.05
N ASP A 109 8.79 -25.86 4.18
CA ASP A 109 10.08 -26.54 4.41
C ASP A 109 11.07 -26.36 3.25
N GLU A 110 12.33 -26.00 3.57
CA GLU A 110 13.42 -25.78 2.59
C GLU A 110 13.79 -27.05 1.78
N LYS A 111 13.28 -28.23 2.16
CA LYS A 111 13.69 -29.54 1.63
C LYS A 111 13.13 -29.93 0.25
N LEU A 112 12.28 -29.13 -0.38
CA LEU A 112 11.54 -29.57 -1.59
C LEU A 112 12.21 -29.25 -2.94
N TYR A 113 13.26 -28.41 -2.99
CA TYR A 113 13.91 -28.03 -4.25
C TYR A 113 15.42 -27.79 -4.10
N ASP A 114 16.25 -28.62 -4.74
CA ASP A 114 17.72 -28.59 -4.62
C ASP A 114 18.38 -27.29 -5.14
N ASN A 115 17.70 -26.51 -6.00
CA ASN A 115 18.07 -25.13 -6.31
C ASN A 115 16.88 -24.34 -6.89
N GLY A 116 16.94 -23.01 -6.78
CA GLY A 116 15.88 -22.11 -7.27
C GLY A 116 15.74 -22.01 -8.79
N SER A 117 16.70 -22.49 -9.59
CA SER A 117 16.58 -22.47 -11.06
C SER A 117 15.60 -23.54 -11.56
N ASP A 118 15.61 -24.72 -10.93
CA ASP A 118 14.72 -25.82 -11.32
C ASP A 118 13.26 -25.55 -10.94
N ALA A 119 13.03 -24.84 -9.82
CA ALA A 119 11.70 -24.33 -9.46
C ALA A 119 11.14 -23.35 -10.52
N VAL A 120 11.97 -22.44 -11.05
CA VAL A 120 11.58 -21.50 -12.11
C VAL A 120 11.33 -22.21 -13.44
N ASN A 121 12.18 -23.16 -13.83
CA ASN A 121 12.00 -23.92 -15.07
C ASN A 121 10.72 -24.78 -15.03
N LYS A 122 10.46 -25.46 -13.90
CA LYS A 122 9.24 -26.24 -13.69
C LYS A 122 7.98 -25.35 -13.72
N LEU A 123 8.03 -24.16 -13.11
CA LEU A 123 6.95 -23.18 -13.18
C LEU A 123 6.65 -22.73 -14.62
N ILE A 124 7.69 -22.52 -15.44
CA ILE A 124 7.52 -22.18 -16.86
C ILE A 124 6.86 -23.33 -17.63
N ASP A 125 7.29 -24.57 -17.41
CA ASP A 125 6.69 -25.75 -18.04
C ASP A 125 5.24 -26.01 -17.61
N ASP A 126 4.91 -25.84 -16.33
CA ASP A 126 3.55 -26.01 -15.83
C ASP A 126 2.63 -24.89 -16.33
N LEU A 127 3.09 -23.63 -16.39
CA LEU A 127 2.32 -22.53 -17.01
C LEU A 127 2.07 -22.74 -18.50
N ASN A 128 3.05 -23.30 -19.23
CA ASN A 128 2.90 -23.68 -20.63
C ASN A 128 1.88 -24.82 -20.80
N ARG A 129 1.85 -25.81 -19.89
CA ARG A 129 0.89 -26.92 -19.90
C ARG A 129 -0.56 -26.49 -19.64
N ILE A 130 -0.77 -25.45 -18.83
CA ILE A 130 -2.11 -24.90 -18.53
C ILE A 130 -2.62 -24.01 -19.71
N GLY A 131 -1.85 -23.88 -20.80
CA GLY A 131 -2.27 -23.13 -21.99
C GLY A 131 -2.24 -21.61 -21.82
N VAL A 132 -1.53 -21.10 -20.80
CA VAL A 132 -1.40 -19.67 -20.55
C VAL A 132 -0.38 -19.07 -21.53
N ALA A 133 -0.81 -18.86 -22.78
CA ALA A 133 -0.02 -18.13 -23.76
C ALA A 133 0.39 -16.77 -23.21
N GLY A 134 1.71 -16.50 -23.19
CA GLY A 134 2.30 -15.35 -22.52
C GLY A 134 1.62 -14.04 -22.91
N ARG A 135 1.10 -13.31 -21.90
CA ARG A 135 0.36 -12.07 -22.14
C ARG A 135 1.29 -10.97 -22.64
N ILE A 136 1.22 -10.69 -23.94
CA ILE A 136 1.76 -9.47 -24.52
C ILE A 136 1.06 -8.27 -23.87
N ALA A 137 1.84 -7.25 -23.47
CA ALA A 137 1.33 -6.03 -22.86
C ALA A 137 0.21 -5.39 -23.70
N PRO A 138 -0.82 -4.76 -23.10
CA PRO A 138 -2.00 -4.31 -23.81
C PRO A 138 -1.67 -3.25 -24.87
N SER A 139 -1.70 -3.65 -26.14
CA SER A 139 -1.53 -2.74 -27.27
C SER A 139 -2.73 -1.78 -27.38
N LYS A 140 -2.52 -0.58 -27.93
CA LYS A 140 -3.46 0.57 -27.92
C LYS A 140 -4.74 0.41 -28.75
N ARG A 141 -5.32 -0.80 -28.89
CA ARG A 141 -6.54 -1.08 -29.66
C ARG A 141 -7.54 -1.97 -28.92
N SER A 142 -8.24 -1.38 -27.95
CA SER A 142 -9.62 -1.77 -27.65
C SER A 142 -10.52 -0.53 -27.61
N LYS A 143 -11.36 -0.36 -28.63
CA LYS A 143 -12.44 0.62 -28.63
C LYS A 143 -13.62 0.05 -27.82
N ALA A 144 -13.48 0.00 -26.50
CA ALA A 144 -14.52 -0.49 -25.59
C ALA A 144 -14.87 0.58 -24.54
N LYS A 145 -16.16 0.75 -24.26
CA LYS A 145 -16.74 1.85 -23.44
C LYS A 145 -16.52 1.71 -21.92
N TYR A 146 -15.36 1.23 -21.48
CA TYR A 146 -14.98 1.34 -20.07
C TYR A 146 -14.39 2.72 -19.81
N ASN A 147 -15.24 3.64 -19.37
CA ASN A 147 -14.82 4.88 -18.70
C ASN A 147 -14.27 4.55 -17.30
N CYS A 148 -13.19 3.77 -17.23
CA CYS A 148 -12.26 3.97 -16.13
C CYS A 148 -11.64 5.36 -16.35
N PRO A 149 -11.79 6.32 -15.42
CA PRO A 149 -11.23 7.64 -15.63
C PRO A 149 -9.70 7.52 -15.65
N ALA A 150 -9.12 7.54 -16.85
CA ALA A 150 -7.69 7.71 -17.12
C ALA A 150 -7.24 9.14 -16.76
N ASN A 151 -7.60 9.56 -15.55
CA ASN A 151 -7.32 10.84 -14.96
C ASN A 151 -6.42 10.63 -13.74
N THR A 152 -5.38 9.82 -13.93
CA THR A 152 -4.03 10.11 -13.42
C THR A 152 -3.52 11.41 -14.06
N ALA A 153 -4.28 12.50 -13.87
CA ALA A 153 -3.78 13.84 -14.00
C ALA A 153 -2.59 13.90 -13.06
N VAL A 154 -1.40 13.96 -13.63
CA VAL A 154 -0.15 13.68 -12.92
C VAL A 154 -0.07 14.63 -11.73
N PHE A 155 -0.26 14.07 -10.53
CA PHE A 155 0.02 14.76 -9.29
C PHE A 155 1.50 15.10 -9.32
N GLN A 156 1.83 16.34 -9.69
CA GLN A 156 3.11 16.95 -9.41
C GLN A 156 2.89 17.77 -8.14
N PRO A 157 2.91 17.15 -6.93
CA PRO A 157 2.90 17.91 -5.71
C PRO A 157 4.06 18.90 -5.80
N ASN A 158 3.75 20.19 -5.70
CA ASN A 158 4.74 21.24 -5.84
C ASN A 158 5.53 21.35 -4.52
N VAL A 159 6.36 20.32 -4.27
CA VAL A 159 7.18 20.11 -3.06
C VAL A 159 8.20 21.23 -2.83
N ASN A 160 8.43 22.08 -3.84
CA ASN A 160 9.38 23.20 -3.89
C ASN A 160 9.59 23.88 -2.52
N GLY A 161 10.76 23.62 -1.93
CA GLY A 161 11.31 24.30 -0.77
C GLY A 161 10.69 24.00 0.60
N LYS A 162 9.45 23.50 0.68
CA LYS A 162 8.67 23.47 1.93
C LYS A 162 8.72 22.16 2.75
N LEU A 163 9.42 21.10 2.28
CA LEU A 163 9.46 19.78 2.96
C LEU A 163 10.83 19.20 3.45
N LEU A 164 11.95 19.89 3.66
CA LEU A 164 12.33 21.29 3.52
C LEU A 164 12.76 21.97 4.84
N PRO A 165 13.74 21.48 5.65
CA PRO A 165 14.22 22.25 6.81
C PRO A 165 14.95 23.50 6.32
N SER A 166 14.50 24.69 6.75
CA SER A 166 15.04 25.98 6.29
C SER A 166 16.50 26.21 6.69
N GLU A 167 17.00 25.46 7.67
CA GLU A 167 18.28 25.67 8.34
C GLU A 167 19.44 24.94 7.66
N VAL A 168 19.15 24.06 6.69
CA VAL A 168 20.18 23.40 5.85
C VAL A 168 20.64 24.39 4.78
N PRO A 169 21.92 24.80 4.74
CA PRO A 169 22.43 25.68 3.71
C PRO A 169 22.20 25.11 2.30
N ASP A 170 21.79 25.95 1.36
CA ASP A 170 21.66 25.54 -0.03
C ASP A 170 23.04 25.30 -0.66
N ASN A 171 23.12 24.27 -1.51
CA ASN A 171 24.28 23.86 -2.33
C ASN A 171 25.61 23.50 -1.61
N ASP A 172 25.75 23.67 -0.29
CA ASP A 172 27.03 23.42 0.42
C ASP A 172 26.97 22.30 1.46
N PHE A 173 25.86 21.58 1.59
CA PHE A 173 25.73 20.52 2.60
C PHE A 173 26.48 19.24 2.21
N ASP A 174 27.61 18.95 2.86
CA ASP A 174 28.34 17.68 2.75
C ASP A 174 28.04 16.76 3.95
N PRO A 175 27.27 15.67 3.78
CA PRO A 175 26.91 14.79 4.89
C PRO A 175 28.12 14.13 5.58
N ARG A 176 29.29 14.08 4.94
CA ARG A 176 30.52 13.50 5.51
C ARG A 176 31.15 14.38 6.59
N GLN A 177 30.73 15.64 6.70
CA GLN A 177 31.16 16.57 7.74
C GLN A 177 30.24 16.53 8.98
N GLY A 178 29.14 15.75 8.92
CA GLY A 178 28.29 15.50 10.08
C GLY A 178 28.99 14.65 11.14
N ASN A 179 28.52 14.74 12.39
CA ASN A 179 28.96 13.82 13.43
C ASN A 179 28.24 12.48 13.26
N PRO A 180 28.89 11.32 13.49
CA PRO A 180 28.21 10.03 13.44
C PRO A 180 27.03 10.00 14.42
N TRP A 181 25.93 9.35 14.04
CA TRP A 181 24.79 9.20 14.96
C TRP A 181 25.23 8.46 16.23
N PRO A 182 24.94 8.98 17.44
CA PRO A 182 25.41 8.33 18.67
C PRO A 182 24.81 6.93 18.83
N ASP A 183 25.66 5.91 19.03
CA ASP A 183 25.23 4.52 19.29
C ASP A 183 24.27 4.40 20.49
N SER A 184 24.34 5.35 21.43
CA SER A 184 23.49 5.43 22.63
C SER A 184 22.10 6.03 22.40
N VAL A 185 21.82 6.59 21.22
CA VAL A 185 20.50 7.16 20.88
C VAL A 185 19.76 6.19 19.96
N PRO A 186 18.75 5.45 20.45
CA PRO A 186 18.04 4.48 19.65
C PRO A 186 17.39 5.16 18.44
N THR A 187 17.75 4.71 17.24
CA THR A 187 17.19 5.21 15.97
C THR A 187 15.66 5.18 16.01
N GLU A 188 15.05 4.14 16.58
CA GLU A 188 13.60 4.05 16.84
C GLU A 188 13.05 5.29 17.58
N LYS A 189 13.71 5.76 18.64
CA LYS A 189 13.24 6.91 19.42
C LYS A 189 13.17 8.17 18.54
N PHE A 190 14.03 8.29 17.54
CA PHE A 190 13.94 9.36 16.56
C PHE A 190 12.92 9.05 15.45
N LEU A 191 12.82 7.82 14.95
CA LEU A 191 11.80 7.45 13.96
C LEU A 191 10.38 7.68 14.51
N ARG A 192 10.17 7.56 15.83
CA ARG A 192 8.92 8.00 16.48
C ARG A 192 8.60 9.49 16.24
N VAL A 193 9.60 10.38 16.18
CA VAL A 193 9.42 11.80 15.80
C VAL A 193 8.94 11.95 14.34
N HIS A 194 9.21 10.98 13.46
CA HIS A 194 8.62 10.96 12.12
C HIS A 194 7.16 10.47 12.18
N SER A 195 6.84 9.40 12.92
CA SER A 195 5.47 8.87 12.99
C SER A 195 4.51 9.75 13.78
N ASP A 196 5.00 10.45 14.80
CA ASP A 196 4.17 11.24 15.70
C ASP A 196 3.65 12.49 14.99
N PHE A 197 2.33 12.59 14.94
CA PHE A 197 1.70 13.87 14.66
C PHE A 197 1.61 14.64 15.97
N PRO A 198 2.17 15.86 16.05
CA PRO A 198 1.70 16.82 17.04
C PRO A 198 0.20 17.07 16.89
N ASN A 199 -0.41 17.79 17.83
CA ASN A 199 -1.84 18.10 17.82
C ASN A 199 -2.23 19.12 16.71
N THR A 200 -1.95 18.77 15.45
CA THR A 200 -2.24 19.58 14.27
C THR A 200 -3.74 19.68 14.04
N THR A 201 -4.22 20.81 13.53
CA THR A 201 -5.61 20.95 13.06
C THR A 201 -5.89 20.30 11.69
N ILE A 202 -4.89 19.61 11.12
CA ILE A 202 -4.95 18.94 9.82
C ILE A 202 -5.70 17.60 9.94
N PRO A 203 -6.78 17.37 9.16
CA PRO A 203 -7.49 16.09 9.11
C PRO A 203 -6.60 14.87 8.81
N GLU A 204 -6.94 13.72 9.41
CA GLU A 204 -6.21 12.45 9.24
C GLU A 204 -6.10 12.01 7.78
N GLU A 205 -7.15 12.22 6.98
CA GLU A 205 -7.13 11.92 5.54
C GLU A 205 -6.18 12.79 4.69
N PHE A 206 -5.63 13.87 5.25
CA PHE A 206 -4.54 14.65 4.62
C PHE A 206 -3.17 14.36 5.18
N LYS A 207 -3.13 13.87 6.41
CA LYS A 207 -1.94 13.22 6.90
C LYS A 207 -1.60 12.09 5.93
N LEU A 208 -2.55 11.23 5.53
CA LEU A 208 -2.36 10.06 4.66
C LEU A 208 -1.13 10.05 3.73
N PRO A 209 -0.92 10.88 2.68
CA PRO A 209 0.28 10.76 1.84
C PRO A 209 1.59 11.14 2.57
N VAL A 210 1.57 12.19 3.40
CA VAL A 210 2.74 12.62 4.21
C VAL A 210 2.98 11.68 5.40
N ARG A 211 1.92 11.05 5.90
CA ARG A 211 1.87 10.06 6.97
C ARG A 211 2.41 8.73 6.49
N ARG A 212 1.94 8.21 5.35
CA ARG A 212 2.51 7.04 4.70
C ARG A 212 3.98 7.30 4.40
N LEU A 213 4.34 8.46 3.83
CA LEU A 213 5.74 8.85 3.66
C LEU A 213 6.55 8.84 4.99
N ARG A 214 6.00 9.37 6.09
CA ARG A 214 6.61 9.31 7.43
C ARG A 214 6.75 7.86 7.93
N GLU A 215 5.69 7.07 7.87
CA GLU A 215 5.63 5.65 8.25
C GLU A 215 6.61 4.80 7.42
N THR A 216 6.69 5.05 6.11
CA THR A 216 7.63 4.46 5.16
C THR A 216 9.08 4.88 5.45
N ILE A 217 9.33 6.12 5.85
CA ILE A 217 10.63 6.55 6.39
C ILE A 217 10.96 5.81 7.70
N CYS A 218 9.99 5.62 8.60
CA CYS A 218 10.18 4.79 9.80
C CYS A 218 10.55 3.35 9.43
N VAL A 219 9.78 2.70 8.55
CA VAL A 219 10.04 1.33 8.08
C VAL A 219 11.43 1.22 7.44
N ALA A 220 11.82 2.20 6.62
CA ALA A 220 13.15 2.25 6.02
C ALA A 220 14.26 2.37 7.08
N GLY A 221 14.12 3.31 8.02
CA GLY A 221 15.05 3.52 9.13
C GLY A 221 15.17 2.29 10.04
N HIS A 222 14.05 1.63 10.35
CA HIS A 222 14.03 0.39 11.13
C HIS A 222 14.74 -0.76 10.43
N ARG A 223 14.52 -0.94 9.11
CA ARG A 223 15.19 -1.99 8.32
C ARG A 223 16.69 -1.76 8.24
N TRP A 224 17.15 -0.52 8.04
CA TRP A 224 18.59 -0.22 8.09
C TRP A 224 19.18 -0.33 9.49
N GLN A 225 18.45 0.09 10.54
CA GLN A 225 18.90 -0.10 11.91
C GLN A 225 19.08 -1.59 12.24
N HIS A 226 18.10 -2.42 11.88
CA HIS A 226 18.16 -3.86 12.06
C HIS A 226 19.36 -4.49 11.32
N PHE A 227 19.60 -4.06 10.08
CA PHE A 227 20.79 -4.45 9.33
C PHE A 227 22.08 -4.04 10.08
N PHE A 228 22.19 -2.79 10.55
CA PHE A 228 23.36 -2.34 11.30
C PHE A 228 23.55 -3.01 12.66
N THR A 229 22.50 -3.46 13.35
CA THR A 229 22.63 -4.13 14.66
C THR A 229 22.93 -5.62 14.53
N GLN A 230 22.28 -6.34 13.60
CA GLN A 230 22.46 -7.79 13.47
C GLN A 230 23.62 -8.21 12.56
N GLU A 231 23.97 -7.40 11.55
CA GLU A 231 25.00 -7.75 10.56
C GLU A 231 26.35 -7.04 10.82
N ARG A 232 26.51 -6.36 11.97
CA ARG A 232 27.74 -5.67 12.40
C ARG A 232 28.92 -6.67 12.46
N GLY A 233 29.70 -6.73 11.38
CA GLY A 233 30.88 -7.61 11.23
C GLY A 233 30.81 -8.62 10.08
N LYS A 234 29.62 -8.85 9.51
CA LYS A 234 29.47 -9.67 8.28
C LYS A 234 29.72 -8.80 7.05
N LYS A 235 30.28 -9.39 5.98
CA LYS A 235 30.50 -8.71 4.68
C LYS A 235 29.22 -8.68 3.82
N THR A 236 28.04 -8.67 4.44
CA THR A 236 26.76 -8.72 3.75
C THR A 236 26.48 -7.39 3.03
N PRO A 237 25.98 -7.43 1.78
CA PRO A 237 25.61 -6.21 1.06
C PRO A 237 24.42 -5.53 1.75
N MET A 238 24.46 -4.20 1.77
CA MET A 238 23.44 -3.36 2.41
C MET A 238 22.07 -3.55 1.76
N VAL A 239 21.02 -3.64 2.58
CA VAL A 239 19.63 -3.83 2.11
C VAL A 239 19.21 -2.69 1.18
N ARG A 240 18.82 -3.04 -0.05
CA ARG A 240 18.11 -2.12 -0.97
C ARG A 240 16.63 -2.16 -0.61
N LEU A 241 16.01 -0.99 -0.45
CA LEU A 241 14.56 -0.89 -0.27
C LEU A 241 13.89 -0.59 -1.60
N LEU A 242 12.71 -1.17 -1.81
CA LEU A 242 11.88 -0.96 -2.98
C LEU A 242 10.52 -0.46 -2.52
N LEU A 243 10.13 0.74 -2.93
CA LEU A 243 8.77 1.23 -2.72
C LEU A 243 8.01 1.03 -4.03
N GLN A 244 6.93 0.25 -3.99
CA GLN A 244 6.22 -0.19 -5.18
C GLN A 244 4.71 -0.13 -4.96
N ASP A 245 3.97 0.28 -6.00
CA ASP A 245 2.52 0.30 -5.99
C ASP A 245 1.92 -1.06 -6.33
N GLY A 246 0.70 -1.34 -5.86
CA GLY A 246 0.03 -2.62 -6.10
C GLY A 246 -0.25 -2.92 -7.58
N ALA A 247 -0.29 -1.89 -8.44
CA ALA A 247 -0.38 -2.06 -9.89
C ALA A 247 0.99 -2.23 -10.59
N GLN A 248 2.09 -2.17 -9.83
CA GLN A 248 3.48 -2.20 -10.28
C GLN A 248 3.76 -1.17 -11.41
N SER A 249 3.04 -0.04 -11.40
CA SER A 249 3.15 1.00 -12.41
C SER A 249 4.40 1.87 -12.23
N GLN A 250 4.96 1.91 -11.02
CA GLN A 250 6.18 2.65 -10.69
C GLN A 250 6.90 2.06 -9.46
N VAL A 251 8.21 2.26 -9.41
CA VAL A 251 9.06 1.84 -8.28
C VAL A 251 10.04 2.94 -7.90
N LEU A 252 10.21 3.19 -6.61
CA LEU A 252 11.28 4.02 -6.06
C LEU A 252 12.26 3.11 -5.30
N THR A 253 13.45 2.94 -5.86
CA THR A 253 14.51 2.14 -5.24
C THR A 253 15.38 3.02 -4.35
N LEU A 254 15.70 2.58 -3.13
CA LEU A 254 16.56 3.28 -2.17
C LEU A 254 17.75 2.40 -1.76
N ASP A 255 18.95 2.87 -2.07
CA ASP A 255 20.24 2.36 -1.56
C ASP A 255 20.71 3.31 -0.45
N LEU A 256 20.92 2.85 0.78
CA LEU A 256 21.62 3.68 1.77
C LEU A 256 23.12 3.76 1.37
N VAL A 257 23.72 4.96 1.50
CA VAL A 257 25.07 5.29 1.02
C VAL A 257 26.04 5.50 2.17
N LEU A 258 25.62 6.25 3.18
CA LEU A 258 26.39 6.51 4.40
C LEU A 258 25.60 5.98 5.60
N PRO A 259 26.29 5.51 6.66
CA PRO A 259 25.63 5.26 7.94
C PRO A 259 25.02 6.55 8.48
N ILE A 260 24.02 6.41 9.35
CA ILE A 260 23.24 7.51 9.92
C ILE A 260 24.19 8.59 10.47
N GLN A 261 24.10 9.79 9.93
CA GLN A 261 24.81 10.98 10.41
C GLN A 261 23.88 11.84 11.25
N SER A 262 24.43 12.73 12.07
CA SER A 262 23.68 13.76 12.79
C SER A 262 23.94 15.14 12.20
N LEU A 263 22.87 15.93 12.07
CA LEU A 263 22.92 17.36 11.77
C LEU A 263 22.47 18.12 13.01
N VAL A 264 23.24 19.11 13.43
CA VAL A 264 22.81 20.11 14.41
C VAL A 264 22.21 21.27 13.64
N LEU A 265 20.90 21.48 13.77
CA LEU A 265 20.21 22.63 13.19
C LEU A 265 20.56 23.90 13.97
N GLN A 266 20.29 25.09 13.38
CA GLN A 266 20.54 26.38 14.03
C GLN A 266 19.79 26.54 15.37
N SER A 267 18.69 25.82 15.57
CA SER A 267 17.94 25.74 16.84
C SER A 267 18.62 24.92 17.94
N GLY A 268 19.76 24.27 17.66
CA GLY A 268 20.39 23.28 18.53
C GLY A 268 19.76 21.89 18.47
N MET A 269 18.68 21.70 17.69
CA MET A 269 18.06 20.39 17.50
C MET A 269 18.98 19.47 16.69
N VAL A 270 19.21 18.26 17.21
CA VAL A 270 20.00 17.22 16.53
C VAL A 270 19.06 16.27 15.77
N VAL A 271 19.22 16.16 14.45
CA VAL A 271 18.42 15.27 13.59
C VAL A 271 19.30 14.25 12.87
N PRO A 272 18.88 12.98 12.73
CA PRO A 272 19.55 11.99 11.93
C PRO A 272 19.31 12.29 10.45
N ILE A 273 20.30 11.91 9.65
CA ILE A 273 20.29 12.04 8.20
C ILE A 273 20.53 10.65 7.62
N PHE A 274 19.61 10.22 6.78
CA PHE A 274 19.78 9.03 5.94
C PHE A 274 20.22 9.49 4.55
N VAL A 275 21.47 9.22 4.19
CA VAL A 275 22.01 9.60 2.87
C VAL A 275 21.81 8.44 1.92
N VAL A 276 20.99 8.65 0.89
CA VAL A 276 20.51 7.60 0.00
C VAL A 276 20.87 7.89 -1.46
N ARG A 277 21.14 6.82 -2.21
CA ARG A 277 21.05 6.77 -3.65
C ARG A 277 19.64 6.32 -4.00
N TYR A 278 18.99 6.99 -4.95
CA TYR A 278 17.65 6.61 -5.37
C TYR A 278 17.50 6.63 -6.89
N ALA A 279 16.53 5.84 -7.36
CA ALA A 279 15.99 5.95 -8.71
C ALA A 279 14.48 5.75 -8.66
N HIS A 280 13.75 6.66 -9.29
CA HIS A 280 12.31 6.55 -9.52
C HIS A 280 12.11 6.09 -10.97
N VAL A 281 11.49 4.94 -11.13
CA VAL A 281 11.29 4.26 -12.42
C VAL A 281 9.81 4.02 -12.65
N MET A 282 9.32 4.42 -13.82
CA MET A 282 7.99 4.07 -14.31
C MET A 282 8.05 2.75 -15.09
N ALA A 283 7.07 1.88 -14.95
CA ALA A 283 6.96 0.62 -15.72
C ALA A 283 6.91 0.86 -17.24
N SER A 284 6.41 2.03 -17.67
CA SER A 284 6.46 2.50 -19.05
C SER A 284 7.88 2.75 -19.59
N ASN A 285 8.90 2.78 -18.72
CA ASN A 285 10.31 2.95 -19.06
C ASN A 285 11.14 1.72 -18.62
N MET A 286 10.91 0.61 -19.31
CA MET A 286 11.60 -0.67 -19.08
C MET A 286 13.13 -0.55 -19.19
N GLN A 287 13.65 0.37 -20.01
CA GLN A 287 15.10 0.61 -20.10
C GLN A 287 15.68 1.11 -18.78
N SER A 288 15.02 2.08 -18.13
CA SER A 288 15.43 2.53 -16.79
C SER A 288 15.26 1.45 -15.73
N ALA A 289 14.23 0.59 -15.83
CA ALA A 289 14.06 -0.55 -14.92
C ALA A 289 15.24 -1.54 -15.02
N VAL A 290 15.53 -2.04 -16.22
CA VAL A 290 16.67 -2.95 -16.48
C VAL A 290 17.99 -2.33 -16.02
N ALA A 291 18.19 -1.03 -16.27
CA ALA A 291 19.40 -0.33 -15.91
C ALA A 291 19.55 -0.13 -14.38
N VAL A 292 18.45 0.08 -13.64
CA VAL A 292 18.46 0.11 -12.17
C VAL A 292 18.71 -1.28 -11.59
N MET A 293 18.12 -2.32 -12.18
CA MET A 293 18.40 -3.72 -11.80
C MET A 293 19.87 -4.09 -12.04
N SER A 294 20.49 -3.65 -13.14
CA SER A 294 21.93 -3.88 -13.38
C SER A 294 22.86 -3.14 -12.41
N THR A 295 22.35 -2.20 -11.59
CA THR A 295 23.15 -1.56 -10.52
C THR A 295 23.21 -2.38 -9.22
N MET A 296 22.46 -3.48 -9.14
CA MET A 296 22.42 -4.36 -7.97
C MET A 296 23.67 -5.22 -7.92
N VAL A 297 24.26 -5.36 -6.72
CA VAL A 297 25.27 -6.39 -6.48
C VAL A 297 24.54 -7.72 -6.39
N ARG A 298 25.13 -8.81 -6.91
CA ARG A 298 24.55 -10.16 -6.73
C ARG A 298 24.32 -10.41 -5.24
N ASN A 299 23.18 -11.02 -4.92
CA ASN A 299 22.75 -11.32 -3.55
C ASN A 299 22.53 -10.08 -2.65
N THR A 300 22.26 -8.90 -3.23
CA THR A 300 21.74 -7.77 -2.44
C THR A 300 20.32 -8.10 -1.96
N PRO A 301 20.05 -8.18 -0.65
CA PRO A 301 18.69 -8.39 -0.15
C PRO A 301 17.80 -7.20 -0.50
N MET A 302 16.59 -7.49 -0.97
CA MET A 302 15.58 -6.49 -1.31
C MET A 302 14.51 -6.45 -0.22
N GLY A 303 14.28 -5.28 0.37
CA GLY A 303 13.17 -5.04 1.28
C GLY A 303 12.05 -4.28 0.58
N GLU A 304 10.98 -4.96 0.20
CA GLU A 304 9.79 -4.33 -0.38
C GLU A 304 8.98 -3.56 0.69
N ILE A 305 8.55 -2.35 0.36
CA ILE A 305 7.65 -1.51 1.15
C ILE A 305 6.45 -1.19 0.25
N PRO A 306 5.25 -1.72 0.52
CA PRO A 306 4.06 -1.38 -0.26
C PRO A 306 3.75 0.12 -0.06
N ALA A 307 3.61 0.85 -1.17
CA ALA A 307 3.41 2.30 -1.15
C ALA A 307 2.42 2.73 -2.23
N GLU A 308 1.67 3.80 -2.00
CA GLU A 308 0.70 4.30 -2.99
C GLU A 308 1.37 5.13 -4.09
N VAL A 309 0.67 5.31 -5.22
CA VAL A 309 1.21 6.03 -6.38
C VAL A 309 1.55 7.50 -6.04
N ASP A 310 0.73 8.15 -5.22
CA ASP A 310 0.94 9.53 -4.77
C ASP A 310 2.13 9.66 -3.79
N GLU A 311 2.29 8.67 -2.91
CA GLU A 311 3.36 8.57 -1.91
C GLU A 311 4.73 8.38 -2.56
N ILE A 312 4.86 7.44 -3.50
CA ILE A 312 6.10 7.20 -4.27
C ILE A 312 6.52 8.47 -5.01
N VAL A 313 5.57 9.18 -5.64
CA VAL A 313 5.83 10.45 -6.33
C VAL A 313 6.23 11.56 -5.35
N LEU A 314 5.54 11.67 -4.20
CA LEU A 314 5.87 12.63 -3.16
C LEU A 314 7.28 12.40 -2.60
N PHE A 315 7.65 11.14 -2.34
CA PHE A 315 8.98 10.78 -1.84
C PHE A 315 10.06 11.03 -2.91
N ALA A 316 9.83 10.64 -4.16
CA ALA A 316 10.75 10.90 -5.25
C ALA A 316 11.00 12.41 -5.46
N ASN A 317 9.97 13.24 -5.28
CA ASN A 317 10.09 14.70 -5.31
C ASN A 317 10.84 15.25 -4.08
N LEU A 318 10.57 14.76 -2.87
CA LEU A 318 11.33 15.12 -1.67
C LEU A 318 12.83 14.83 -1.84
N LEU A 319 13.19 13.66 -2.36
CA LEU A 319 14.58 13.27 -2.63
C LEU A 319 15.21 14.11 -3.75
N LYS A 320 14.42 14.50 -4.76
CA LYS A 320 14.89 15.40 -5.82
C LYS A 320 15.22 16.80 -5.30
N GLU A 321 14.43 17.31 -4.37
CA GLU A 321 14.66 18.63 -3.77
C GLU A 321 15.80 18.61 -2.75
N ASN A 322 15.86 17.60 -1.86
CA ASN A 322 16.99 17.42 -0.93
C ASN A 322 18.32 17.26 -1.67
N GLY A 323 18.35 16.48 -2.77
CA GLY A 323 19.55 16.28 -3.56
C GLY A 323 20.19 17.57 -4.12
N LYS A 324 19.41 18.65 -4.31
CA LYS A 324 19.95 19.95 -4.74
C LYS A 324 20.86 20.61 -3.69
N ARG A 325 20.61 20.35 -2.40
CA ARG A 325 21.36 20.99 -1.30
C ARG A 325 22.72 20.34 -1.04
N LEU A 326 22.93 19.14 -1.57
CA LEU A 326 24.18 18.43 -1.42
C LEU A 326 25.34 19.15 -2.12
N ALA A 327 26.46 19.27 -1.42
CA ALA A 327 27.69 19.84 -1.94
C ALA A 327 28.06 19.20 -3.31
N PRO A 328 28.24 19.96 -4.40
CA PRO A 328 28.51 19.39 -5.73
C PRO A 328 29.72 18.47 -5.80
N ALA A 329 30.71 18.67 -4.92
CA ALA A 329 31.85 17.77 -4.77
C ALA A 329 31.45 16.38 -4.22
N PHE A 330 30.55 16.34 -3.23
CA PHE A 330 29.99 15.10 -2.71
C PHE A 330 29.15 14.39 -3.78
N VAL A 331 28.24 15.10 -4.45
CA VAL A 331 27.39 14.55 -5.53
C VAL A 331 28.25 13.88 -6.61
N ARG A 332 29.26 14.58 -7.13
CA ARG A 332 30.20 14.01 -8.12
C ARG A 332 30.89 12.75 -7.60
N SER A 333 31.33 12.72 -6.35
CA SER A 333 32.03 11.56 -5.78
C SER A 333 31.14 10.31 -5.63
N VAL A 334 29.84 10.49 -5.39
CA VAL A 334 28.89 9.36 -5.22
C VAL A 334 28.32 8.87 -6.55
N GLU A 335 28.02 9.78 -7.47
CA GLU A 335 27.36 9.45 -8.75
C GLU A 335 28.32 8.97 -9.85
N GLN A 336 29.64 9.24 -9.72
CA GLN A 336 30.69 8.89 -10.69
C GLN A 336 30.62 7.44 -11.21
N HIS A 337 30.22 6.49 -10.36
CA HIS A 337 30.18 5.06 -10.70
C HIS A 337 28.79 4.54 -11.10
N LYS A 338 27.70 5.32 -10.96
CA LYS A 338 26.32 4.84 -11.19
C LYS A 338 25.42 5.95 -11.75
N LYS A 339 25.56 6.30 -13.04
CA LYS A 339 24.82 7.36 -13.77
C LYS A 339 23.27 7.37 -13.67
N LEU A 340 22.68 6.32 -13.09
CA LEU A 340 21.23 6.09 -13.00
C LEU A 340 20.69 6.34 -11.60
N LEU A 341 21.53 6.23 -10.57
CA LEU A 341 21.16 6.46 -9.19
C LEU A 341 21.57 7.88 -8.81
N LYS A 342 20.60 8.70 -8.40
CA LYS A 342 20.84 10.05 -7.89
C LYS A 342 21.15 10.00 -6.41
N VAL A 343 22.06 10.81 -5.91
CA VAL A 343 22.25 10.95 -4.46
C VAL A 343 21.31 12.00 -3.87
N SER A 344 20.82 11.71 -2.67
CA SER A 344 19.97 12.58 -1.85
C SER A 344 20.22 12.25 -0.38
N PHE A 345 19.56 12.99 0.50
CA PHE A 345 19.31 12.59 1.87
C PHE A 345 17.81 12.74 2.19
N PHE A 346 17.41 12.30 3.39
CA PHE A 346 16.18 12.77 4.03
C PHE A 346 16.37 12.90 5.54
N THR A 347 15.54 13.75 6.14
CA THR A 347 15.43 14.04 7.57
C THR A 347 14.01 13.71 8.05
N SER A 348 13.67 14.02 9.30
CA SER A 348 12.27 14.12 9.71
C SER A 348 11.52 15.20 8.92
N ILE A 349 10.23 14.95 8.69
CA ILE A 349 9.28 15.92 8.16
C ILE A 349 8.67 16.64 9.37
N SER A 350 8.96 17.91 9.57
CA SER A 350 8.44 18.69 10.71
C SER A 350 6.95 19.04 10.56
N GLU A 351 6.36 19.68 11.58
CA GLU A 351 4.97 20.17 11.52
C GLU A 351 4.85 21.36 10.56
N GLU A 352 5.79 22.30 10.66
CA GLU A 352 5.87 23.53 9.86
C GLU A 352 5.98 23.19 8.37
N MET A 353 6.80 22.19 8.03
CA MET A 353 6.91 21.63 6.69
C MET A 353 5.56 21.14 6.16
N GLN A 354 4.87 20.31 6.95
CA GLN A 354 3.60 19.72 6.55
C GLN A 354 2.54 20.80 6.35
N GLN A 355 2.43 21.75 7.27
CA GLN A 355 1.51 22.88 7.16
C GLN A 355 1.82 23.70 5.90
N ALA A 356 3.09 24.03 5.67
CA ALA A 356 3.52 24.79 4.51
C ALA A 356 3.19 24.08 3.18
N TYR A 357 3.30 22.74 3.12
CA TYR A 357 2.85 21.93 1.99
C TYR A 357 1.32 21.95 1.82
N CYS A 358 0.55 21.78 2.88
CA CYS A 358 -0.91 21.92 2.81
C CYS A 358 -1.32 23.31 2.30
N ASP A 359 -0.60 24.37 2.71
CA ASP A 359 -0.83 25.75 2.25
C ASP A 359 -0.41 26.00 0.80
N SER A 360 0.42 25.15 0.19
CA SER A 360 0.82 25.29 -1.23
C SER A 360 -0.20 24.68 -2.19
N LEU A 361 -1.11 23.83 -1.70
CA LEU A 361 -2.19 23.22 -2.49
C LEU A 361 -3.32 24.23 -2.70
N LYS A 362 -3.46 24.74 -3.93
CA LYS A 362 -4.50 25.74 -4.32
C LYS A 362 -5.91 25.36 -3.88
N SER A 363 -6.25 24.07 -3.99
CA SER A 363 -7.52 23.49 -3.53
C SER A 363 -7.40 21.97 -3.46
N TYR A 364 -7.88 21.35 -2.39
CA TYR A 364 -7.72 19.92 -2.13
C TYR A 364 -8.87 19.36 -1.27
N CYS A 365 -9.15 18.06 -1.37
CA CYS A 365 -10.34 17.47 -0.74
C CYS A 365 -10.09 16.89 0.66
N PHE A 366 -10.68 17.50 1.69
CA PHE A 366 -10.74 17.13 3.12
C PHE A 366 -11.35 15.75 3.42
N ARG A 367 -11.41 14.83 2.44
CA ARG A 367 -11.72 13.41 2.64
C ARG A 367 -10.81 12.45 1.90
N CYS A 368 -10.39 12.80 0.68
CA CYS A 368 -9.71 11.88 -0.23
C CYS A 368 -8.37 12.42 -0.76
N GLY A 369 -7.85 13.50 -0.19
CA GLY A 369 -6.55 14.08 -0.54
C GLY A 369 -6.48 14.78 -1.91
N THR A 370 -7.39 14.48 -2.84
CA THR A 370 -7.35 14.94 -4.24
C THR A 370 -7.20 16.46 -4.34
N SER A 371 -6.07 16.92 -4.89
CA SER A 371 -5.79 18.32 -5.23
C SER A 371 -6.27 18.66 -6.64
N ASP A 372 -6.20 19.95 -7.01
CA ASP A 372 -6.40 20.49 -8.37
C ASP A 372 -7.77 20.21 -9.01
N VAL A 373 -8.70 19.65 -8.23
CA VAL A 373 -10.12 19.50 -8.53
C VAL A 373 -10.91 20.69 -7.98
N LYS A 374 -12.03 21.02 -8.63
CA LYS A 374 -12.97 22.04 -8.12
C LYS A 374 -13.55 21.58 -6.79
N THR A 375 -13.14 22.21 -5.70
CA THR A 375 -13.66 21.90 -4.36
C THR A 375 -14.80 22.82 -3.93
N GLN A 376 -15.60 22.33 -2.99
CA GLN A 376 -16.70 23.02 -2.33
C GLN A 376 -16.28 23.27 -0.88
N LYS A 377 -16.28 24.54 -0.44
CA LYS A 377 -16.02 24.88 0.96
C LYS A 377 -17.16 24.39 1.86
N CYS A 378 -16.81 23.99 3.08
CA CYS A 378 -17.77 23.67 4.13
C CYS A 378 -18.58 24.93 4.43
N ALA A 379 -19.89 24.89 4.16
CA ALA A 379 -20.77 26.06 4.30
C ALA A 379 -20.70 26.75 5.67
N ARG A 380 -20.40 25.98 6.75
CA ARG A 380 -20.29 26.49 8.11
C ARG A 380 -18.95 27.16 8.43
N CYS A 381 -17.83 26.54 8.08
CA CYS A 381 -16.50 26.95 8.56
C CYS A 381 -15.61 27.58 7.49
N GLN A 382 -15.94 27.45 6.20
CA GLN A 382 -15.23 27.96 5.02
C GLN A 382 -13.73 27.57 4.88
N LYS A 383 -13.18 26.85 5.87
CA LYS A 383 -11.80 26.33 5.92
C LYS A 383 -11.69 24.98 5.20
N ALA A 384 -12.52 24.01 5.60
CA ALA A 384 -12.54 22.69 4.95
C ALA A 384 -13.12 22.74 3.53
N THR A 385 -12.49 22.03 2.59
CA THR A 385 -12.84 21.98 1.16
C THR A 385 -13.01 20.55 0.69
N TYR A 386 -14.00 20.25 -0.17
CA TYR A 386 -14.31 18.87 -0.60
C TYR A 386 -14.58 18.78 -2.10
N CYS A 387 -14.08 17.75 -2.79
CA CYS A 387 -14.40 17.52 -4.21
C CYS A 387 -15.90 17.16 -4.42
N SER A 388 -16.56 16.58 -3.41
CA SER A 388 -17.97 16.17 -3.48
C SER A 388 -18.69 16.23 -2.12
N ARG A 389 -20.02 16.31 -2.16
CA ARG A 389 -20.88 16.17 -0.96
C ARG A 389 -20.72 14.81 -0.28
N GLN A 390 -20.40 13.75 -1.03
CA GLN A 390 -20.13 12.42 -0.49
C GLN A 390 -18.87 12.42 0.37
N CYS A 391 -17.79 13.04 -0.13
CA CYS A 391 -16.56 13.26 0.63
C CYS A 391 -16.83 14.06 1.91
N GLN A 392 -17.59 15.16 1.82
CA GLN A 392 -18.00 15.95 2.99
C GLN A 392 -18.78 15.12 4.01
N ARG A 393 -19.74 14.30 3.58
CA ARG A 393 -20.54 13.42 4.46
C ARG A 393 -19.68 12.39 5.19
N PHE A 394 -18.72 11.76 4.51
CA PHE A 394 -17.82 10.79 5.14
C PHE A 394 -16.88 11.45 6.18
N HIS A 395 -16.29 12.59 5.86
CA HIS A 395 -15.43 13.33 6.81
C HIS A 395 -16.22 13.97 7.98
N TRP A 396 -17.53 14.18 7.83
CA TRP A 396 -18.35 14.98 8.77
C TRP A 396 -18.23 14.56 10.25
N LYS A 397 -18.17 13.25 10.54
CA LYS A 397 -18.03 12.75 11.93
C LYS A 397 -16.75 13.24 12.60
N TYR A 398 -15.63 13.29 11.87
CA TYR A 398 -14.35 13.82 12.33
C TYR A 398 -14.37 15.35 12.31
N HIS A 399 -14.71 15.95 11.17
CA HIS A 399 -14.73 17.41 10.98
C HIS A 399 -15.55 18.15 12.04
N LYS A 400 -16.73 17.62 12.40
CA LYS A 400 -17.61 18.21 13.41
C LYS A 400 -16.97 18.26 14.80
N ARG A 401 -16.15 17.27 15.16
CA ARG A 401 -15.42 17.21 16.44
C ARG A 401 -14.17 18.10 16.41
N ASN A 402 -13.44 18.07 15.30
CA ASN A 402 -12.08 18.60 15.19
C ASN A 402 -12.05 19.95 14.44
N GLY A 403 -12.87 20.92 14.88
CA GLY A 403 -12.73 22.32 14.47
C GLY A 403 -13.72 22.88 13.45
N CYS A 404 -14.88 22.26 13.20
CA CYS A 404 -15.97 22.87 12.41
C CYS A 404 -16.72 23.99 13.18
N GLN A 405 -16.03 25.11 13.43
CA GLN A 405 -16.61 26.34 13.98
C GLN A 405 -17.23 27.22 12.87
N ALA A 406 -18.09 28.17 13.22
CA ALA A 406 -18.61 29.14 12.25
C ALA A 406 -17.49 30.12 11.82
N SER A 407 -17.49 30.53 10.56
CA SER A 407 -16.57 31.55 10.01
C SER A 407 -16.87 32.95 10.53
#